data_AF-A0A2V6F535-F1
#
_entry.id   AF-A0A2V6F535-F1
#
_cell.length_a   1.000
_cell.length_b   1.000
_cell.length_c   1.000
_cell.angle_alpha   90.00
_cell.angle_beta   90.00
_cell.angle_gamma   90.00
#
_symmetry.space_group_name_H-M   'P 1'
#
loop_
_entity.id
_entity.type
_entity.pdbx_description
1 polymer ?
#
loop_
_entity_poly.entity_id
_entity_poly.type
_entity_poly.pdbx_seq_one_letter_code
_entity_poly.pdbx_strand_id
1 'polypeptide(L)'
;MRVLLRLLLVIVLVITSTGPASARRKKGHASPPAVHKRSDAEIEAATQLQVFLDRANFSPGKLDGHYSDFTLKALALYRQSRGEPVAPRPSKADTAPDLNGIDVARVGPVFIQYTVTEADLQNIGPLPNGVPEKAKLKRLPYHDAGEEIAEKFHCDEKFLGELNPGKNGGALKPGDQVRVPNVEPFELGAVKDLKPGSEIAPEVANDIPDEPEQKPDATGEPATAAKMSVKVDVKTNMLGVFEGDKIIAAYPVTVGSGARTFTCCRPVQTAQSALSGSR
;
A
#
# COMPACT_ATOMS: atom_id res chain seq x y z
N MET A 1 -34.09 86.10 19.97
CA MET A 1 -33.85 85.63 18.58
C MET A 1 -32.39 85.23 18.30
N ARG A 2 -31.67 84.62 19.25
CA ARG A 2 -30.32 84.03 19.01
C ARG A 2 -30.22 82.54 19.35
N VAL A 3 -31.30 81.96 19.88
CA VAL A 3 -31.40 80.53 20.23
C VAL A 3 -32.15 79.75 19.14
N LEU A 4 -33.00 80.40 18.35
CA LEU A 4 -33.69 79.77 17.21
C LEU A 4 -32.80 79.60 15.96
N LEU A 5 -31.66 80.31 15.88
CA LEU A 5 -30.73 80.25 14.74
C LEU A 5 -29.62 79.20 14.90
N ARG A 6 -29.46 78.62 16.11
CA ARG A 6 -28.48 77.54 16.37
C ARG A 6 -29.10 76.13 16.29
N LEU A 7 -30.42 76.02 16.26
CA LEU A 7 -31.13 74.74 16.08
C LEU A 7 -31.39 74.38 14.61
N LEU A 8 -31.29 75.35 13.69
CA LEU A 8 -31.40 75.11 12.24
C LEU A 8 -30.07 74.68 11.59
N LEU A 9 -28.94 74.79 12.27
CA LEU A 9 -27.62 74.41 11.72
C LEU A 9 -27.21 72.96 12.04
N VAL A 10 -27.99 72.22 12.83
CA VAL A 10 -27.73 70.80 13.15
C VAL A 10 -28.64 69.86 12.34
N ILE A 11 -29.67 70.36 11.66
CA ILE A 11 -30.60 69.56 10.85
C ILE A 11 -30.14 69.47 9.37
N VAL A 12 -29.12 70.23 8.94
CA VAL A 12 -28.56 70.19 7.58
C VAL A 12 -27.28 69.34 7.47
N LEU A 13 -27.00 68.48 8.47
CA LEU A 13 -25.86 67.55 8.45
C LEU A 13 -26.29 66.10 8.74
N VAL A 14 -27.47 65.67 8.28
CA VAL A 14 -27.90 64.26 8.32
C VAL A 14 -28.51 63.85 6.97
N ILE A 15 -27.88 64.27 5.87
CA ILE A 15 -28.20 63.75 4.53
C ILE A 15 -26.89 63.57 3.75
N THR A 16 -26.14 62.51 4.04
CA THR A 16 -25.12 61.94 3.15
C THR A 16 -24.68 60.58 3.70
N SER A 17 -25.26 59.50 3.19
CA SER A 17 -24.59 58.20 2.93
C SER A 17 -25.58 57.06 2.68
N THR A 18 -26.50 57.22 1.73
CA THR A 18 -27.06 56.04 1.05
C THR A 18 -26.10 55.64 -0.06
N GLY A 19 -25.04 54.91 0.31
CA GLY A 19 -24.27 54.14 -0.67
C GLY A 19 -25.11 52.96 -1.15
N PRO A 20 -25.05 52.58 -2.44
CA PRO A 20 -25.70 51.35 -2.88
C PRO A 20 -25.03 50.19 -2.16
N ALA A 21 -25.82 49.44 -1.39
CA ALA A 21 -25.42 48.15 -0.88
C ALA A 21 -25.13 47.24 -2.08
N SER A 22 -23.86 47.17 -2.48
CA SER A 22 -23.38 46.15 -3.40
C SER A 22 -23.56 44.81 -2.69
N ALA A 23 -24.69 44.17 -2.96
CA ALA A 23 -24.95 42.81 -2.57
C ALA A 23 -23.85 41.96 -3.22
N ARG A 24 -22.80 41.68 -2.46
CA ARG A 24 -21.79 40.70 -2.81
C ARG A 24 -22.53 39.40 -3.02
N ARG A 25 -22.85 39.07 -4.28
CA ARG A 25 -23.26 37.71 -4.68
C ARG A 25 -22.23 36.80 -4.02
N LYS A 26 -22.66 36.04 -3.00
CA LYS A 26 -21.89 34.88 -2.55
C LYS A 26 -21.66 34.09 -3.83
N LYS A 27 -20.39 34.01 -4.26
CA LYS A 27 -19.98 33.02 -5.26
C LYS A 27 -20.62 31.72 -4.77
N GLY A 28 -21.57 31.19 -5.53
CA GLY A 28 -22.10 29.87 -5.25
C GLY A 28 -20.90 28.99 -5.03
N HIS A 29 -20.86 28.31 -3.89
CA HIS A 29 -19.93 27.20 -3.76
C HIS A 29 -20.27 26.32 -4.95
N ALA A 30 -19.36 26.26 -5.92
CA ALA A 30 -19.42 25.25 -6.95
C ALA A 30 -19.59 23.94 -6.16
N SER A 31 -20.65 23.20 -6.46
CA SER A 31 -20.83 21.87 -5.91
C SER A 31 -19.48 21.16 -6.02
N PRO A 32 -19.02 20.47 -4.95
CA PRO A 32 -17.81 19.64 -5.06
C PRO A 32 -17.91 18.84 -6.36
N PRO A 33 -16.82 18.72 -7.13
CA PRO A 33 -16.85 17.90 -8.33
C PRO A 33 -17.50 16.57 -7.96
N ALA A 34 -18.56 16.19 -8.68
CA ALA A 34 -19.31 14.99 -8.38
C ALA A 34 -18.29 13.86 -8.24
N VAL A 35 -18.18 13.31 -7.03
CA VAL A 35 -17.32 12.16 -6.77
C VAL A 35 -17.90 11.06 -7.65
N HIS A 36 -17.22 10.77 -8.76
CA HIS A 36 -17.61 9.66 -9.61
C HIS A 36 -17.53 8.41 -8.74
N LYS A 37 -18.68 7.85 -8.37
CA LYS A 37 -18.71 6.54 -7.72
C LYS A 37 -18.20 5.56 -8.76
N ARG A 38 -17.02 4.99 -8.54
CA ARG A 38 -16.41 4.05 -9.47
C ARG A 38 -17.29 2.80 -9.57
N SER A 39 -17.37 2.26 -10.77
CA SER A 39 -18.01 0.99 -11.02
C SER A 39 -17.17 -0.17 -10.49
N ASP A 40 -17.80 -1.30 -10.21
CA ASP A 40 -17.12 -2.51 -9.77
C ASP A 40 -16.05 -2.97 -10.79
N ALA A 41 -16.29 -2.74 -12.08
CA ALA A 41 -15.34 -3.05 -13.15
C ALA A 41 -14.08 -2.17 -13.11
N GLU A 42 -14.21 -0.89 -12.78
CA GLU A 42 -13.06 0.01 -12.62
C GLU A 42 -12.22 -0.38 -11.39
N ILE A 43 -12.88 -0.75 -10.30
CA ILE A 43 -12.23 -1.26 -9.08
C ILE A 43 -11.48 -2.56 -9.41
N GLU A 44 -12.15 -3.51 -10.07
CA GLU A 44 -11.56 -4.79 -10.44
C GLU A 44 -10.35 -4.62 -11.36
N ALA A 45 -10.44 -3.75 -12.37
CA ALA A 45 -9.34 -3.47 -13.29
C ALA A 45 -8.11 -2.86 -12.57
N ALA A 46 -8.33 -1.95 -11.63
CA ALA A 46 -7.26 -1.37 -10.82
C ALA A 46 -6.66 -2.40 -9.86
N THR A 47 -7.48 -3.18 -9.16
CA THR A 47 -7.00 -4.26 -8.28
C THR A 47 -6.26 -5.34 -9.06
N GLN A 48 -6.68 -5.67 -10.28
CA GLN A 48 -6.00 -6.64 -11.13
C GLN A 48 -4.56 -6.23 -11.42
N LEU A 49 -4.35 -4.94 -11.76
CA LEU A 49 -3.01 -4.40 -11.93
C LEU A 49 -2.21 -4.44 -10.63
N GLN A 50 -2.81 -4.07 -9.49
CA GLN A 50 -2.13 -4.08 -8.20
C GLN A 50 -1.69 -5.50 -7.80
N VAL A 51 -2.56 -6.50 -7.96
CA VAL A 51 -2.25 -7.92 -7.72
C VAL A 51 -1.14 -8.40 -8.65
N PHE A 52 -1.17 -8.02 -9.93
CA PHE A 52 -0.11 -8.35 -10.88
C PHE A 52 1.25 -7.82 -10.41
N LEU A 53 1.29 -6.55 -10.03
CA LEU A 53 2.51 -5.89 -9.58
C LEU A 53 3.04 -6.48 -8.26
N ASP A 54 2.15 -6.77 -7.30
CA ASP A 54 2.54 -7.39 -6.03
C ASP A 54 3.17 -8.78 -6.21
N ARG A 55 2.58 -9.62 -7.08
CA ARG A 55 3.11 -10.94 -7.45
C ARG A 55 4.40 -10.87 -8.27
N ALA A 56 4.60 -9.77 -8.99
CA ALA A 56 5.84 -9.51 -9.72
C ALA A 56 6.96 -8.94 -8.85
N ASN A 57 6.75 -8.77 -7.53
CA ASN A 57 7.68 -8.15 -6.57
C ASN A 57 7.89 -6.64 -6.77
N PHE A 58 6.97 -5.98 -7.46
CA PHE A 58 6.91 -4.53 -7.56
C PHE A 58 5.70 -4.06 -6.78
N SER A 59 5.83 -3.95 -5.46
CA SER A 59 4.68 -3.70 -4.59
C SER A 59 4.00 -2.36 -4.93
N PRO A 60 2.69 -2.35 -5.22
CA PRO A 60 1.93 -1.12 -5.45
C PRO A 60 1.61 -0.37 -4.13
N GLY A 61 2.12 -0.85 -2.99
CA GLY A 61 1.67 -0.49 -1.67
C GLY A 61 0.45 -1.30 -1.28
N LYS A 62 -0.49 -0.65 -0.56
CA LYS A 62 -1.75 -1.28 -0.18
C LYS A 62 -2.66 -1.48 -1.40
N LEU A 63 -3.37 -2.59 -1.42
CA LEU A 63 -4.42 -2.87 -2.39
C LEU A 63 -5.68 -2.14 -1.95
N ASP A 64 -6.04 -1.12 -2.72
CA ASP A 64 -7.22 -0.28 -2.50
C ASP A 64 -8.10 -0.17 -3.75
N GLY A 65 -7.72 -0.88 -4.82
CA GLY A 65 -8.39 -0.82 -6.11
C GLY A 65 -8.26 0.55 -6.76
N HIS A 66 -7.24 1.36 -6.47
CA HIS A 66 -6.97 2.64 -7.12
C HIS A 66 -5.64 2.65 -7.89
N TYR A 67 -5.57 3.47 -8.94
CA TYR A 67 -4.30 3.80 -9.62
C TYR A 67 -3.53 4.86 -8.81
N SER A 68 -3.13 4.49 -7.59
CA SER A 68 -2.41 5.33 -6.65
C SER A 68 -1.01 5.71 -7.18
N ASP A 69 -0.40 6.72 -6.56
CA ASP A 69 0.98 7.13 -6.89
C ASP A 69 1.98 5.97 -6.77
N PHE A 70 1.80 5.08 -5.79
CA PHE A 70 2.66 3.92 -5.61
C PHE A 70 2.38 2.84 -6.65
N THR A 71 1.13 2.59 -7.03
CA THR A 71 0.78 1.71 -8.16
C THR A 71 1.48 2.18 -9.44
N LEU A 72 1.44 3.48 -9.74
CA LEU A 72 2.06 4.05 -10.94
C LEU A 72 3.60 4.02 -10.90
N LYS A 73 4.21 4.21 -9.72
CA LYS A 73 5.67 4.08 -9.55
C LYS A 73 6.12 2.62 -9.69
N ALA A 74 5.40 1.68 -9.08
CA ALA A 74 5.66 0.26 -9.20
C ALA A 74 5.58 -0.20 -10.66
N LEU A 75 4.56 0.26 -11.39
CA LEU A 75 4.43 0.00 -12.84
C LEU A 75 5.61 0.54 -13.64
N ALA A 76 6.07 1.76 -13.35
CA ALA A 76 7.23 2.35 -14.01
C ALA A 76 8.51 1.54 -13.76
N LEU A 77 8.75 1.13 -12.50
CA LEU A 77 9.90 0.30 -12.12
C LEU A 77 9.83 -1.10 -12.73
N TYR A 78 8.63 -1.68 -12.81
CA TYR A 78 8.40 -2.96 -13.49
C TYR A 78 8.76 -2.86 -14.98
N ARG A 79 8.34 -1.81 -15.68
CA ARG A 79 8.76 -1.59 -17.08
C ARG A 79 10.27 -1.40 -17.22
N GLN A 80 10.87 -0.61 -16.33
CA GLN A 80 12.33 -0.41 -16.30
C GLN A 80 13.08 -1.74 -16.10
N SER A 81 12.55 -2.66 -15.29
CA SER A 81 13.14 -4.00 -15.07
C SER A 81 13.22 -4.84 -16.35
N ARG A 82 12.30 -4.60 -17.30
CA ARG A 82 12.20 -5.28 -18.60
C ARG A 82 12.92 -4.53 -19.72
N GLY A 83 13.56 -3.40 -19.41
CA GLY A 83 14.18 -2.53 -20.41
C GLY A 83 13.16 -1.82 -21.31
N GLU A 84 11.91 -1.73 -20.87
CA GLU A 84 10.84 -1.07 -21.62
C GLU A 84 10.81 0.44 -21.32
N PRO A 85 10.34 1.26 -22.29
CA PRO A 85 10.11 2.67 -22.05
C PRO A 85 9.04 2.86 -20.96
N VAL A 86 9.31 3.78 -20.03
CA VAL A 86 8.35 4.17 -19.01
C VAL A 86 7.27 5.02 -19.67
N ALA A 87 6.02 4.56 -19.61
CA ALA A 87 4.88 5.29 -20.14
C ALA A 87 4.66 6.61 -19.37
N PRO A 88 4.18 7.68 -20.04
CA PRO A 88 3.80 8.92 -19.37
C PRO A 88 2.73 8.65 -18.30
N ARG A 89 2.84 9.34 -17.16
CA ARG A 89 1.82 9.27 -16.12
C ARG A 89 0.50 9.86 -16.64
N PRO A 90 -0.66 9.24 -16.35
CA PRO A 90 -1.96 9.85 -16.63
C PRO A 90 -2.06 11.26 -16.02
N SER A 91 -2.63 12.21 -16.78
CA SER A 91 -2.75 13.61 -16.34
C SER A 91 -3.81 13.82 -15.26
N LYS A 92 -4.77 12.91 -15.17
CA LYS A 92 -5.82 12.89 -14.14
C LYS A 92 -5.50 11.79 -13.12
N ALA A 93 -5.77 12.09 -11.85
CA ALA A 93 -5.64 11.10 -10.79
C ALA A 93 -6.60 9.92 -11.03
N ASP A 94 -6.18 8.74 -10.56
CA ASP A 94 -6.97 7.50 -10.62
C ASP A 94 -7.49 7.13 -12.02
N THR A 95 -6.73 7.49 -13.07
CA THR A 95 -7.02 7.11 -14.45
C THR A 95 -6.18 5.90 -14.84
N ALA A 96 -6.77 4.97 -15.59
CA ALA A 96 -6.08 3.77 -16.05
C ALA A 96 -4.77 4.13 -16.79
N PRO A 97 -3.63 3.54 -16.40
CA PRO A 97 -2.36 3.75 -17.06
C PRO A 97 -2.27 2.94 -18.37
N ASP A 98 -1.22 3.20 -19.15
CA ASP A 98 -0.89 2.36 -20.30
C ASP A 98 -0.36 1.00 -19.85
N LEU A 99 -1.09 -0.06 -20.21
CA LEU A 99 -0.78 -1.46 -19.92
C LEU A 99 -0.27 -2.24 -21.13
N ASN A 100 0.10 -1.56 -22.23
CA ASN A 100 0.64 -2.24 -23.41
C ASN A 100 1.86 -3.10 -23.04
N GLY A 101 1.88 -4.36 -23.48
CA GLY A 101 2.92 -5.34 -23.13
C GLY A 101 2.83 -5.89 -21.70
N ILE A 102 1.71 -5.69 -21.00
CA ILE A 102 1.46 -6.23 -19.66
C ILE A 102 0.20 -7.07 -19.71
N ASP A 103 0.36 -8.38 -19.55
CA ASP A 103 -0.75 -9.32 -19.46
C ASP A 103 -1.25 -9.43 -18.02
N VAL A 104 -2.00 -8.42 -17.58
CA VAL A 104 -2.62 -8.43 -16.24
C VAL A 104 -3.68 -9.52 -16.10
N ALA A 105 -4.18 -10.09 -17.19
CA ALA A 105 -5.17 -11.18 -17.15
C ALA A 105 -4.57 -12.50 -16.63
N ARG A 106 -3.24 -12.64 -16.65
CA ARG A 106 -2.53 -13.83 -16.14
C ARG A 106 -2.69 -14.06 -14.63
N VAL A 107 -3.09 -13.06 -13.85
CA VAL A 107 -3.18 -13.19 -12.38
C VAL A 107 -4.31 -14.10 -11.89
N GLY A 108 -5.13 -14.64 -12.78
CA GLY A 108 -6.30 -15.45 -12.42
C GLY A 108 -7.42 -14.58 -11.86
N PRO A 109 -8.33 -15.14 -11.02
CA PRO A 109 -9.40 -14.33 -10.43
C PRO A 109 -8.80 -13.23 -9.56
N VAL A 110 -9.25 -11.99 -9.75
CA VAL A 110 -8.75 -10.82 -9.00
C VAL A 110 -9.08 -10.93 -7.51
N PHE A 111 -10.23 -11.54 -7.21
CA PHE A 111 -10.75 -11.73 -5.86
C PHE A 111 -11.05 -13.20 -5.59
N ILE A 112 -10.83 -13.61 -4.35
CA ILE A 112 -11.16 -14.94 -3.84
C ILE A 112 -12.05 -14.82 -2.60
N GLN A 113 -12.71 -15.91 -2.24
CA GLN A 113 -13.43 -16.02 -0.97
C GLN A 113 -12.50 -16.61 0.09
N TYR A 114 -12.33 -15.91 1.19
CA TYR A 114 -11.60 -16.34 2.37
C TYR A 114 -12.56 -16.63 3.51
N THR A 115 -12.33 -17.72 4.23
CA THR A 115 -13.08 -18.03 5.45
C THR A 115 -12.24 -17.64 6.65
N VAL A 116 -12.77 -16.74 7.48
CA VAL A 116 -12.09 -16.30 8.70
C VAL A 116 -11.85 -17.50 9.61
N THR A 117 -10.63 -17.65 10.09
CA THR A 117 -10.21 -18.78 10.92
C THR A 117 -10.04 -18.36 12.38
N GLU A 118 -10.07 -19.33 13.30
CA GLU A 118 -9.76 -19.08 14.72
C GLU A 118 -8.31 -18.61 14.91
N ALA A 119 -7.40 -18.99 14.01
CA ALA A 119 -6.00 -18.58 14.07
C ALA A 119 -5.83 -17.07 13.82
N ASP A 120 -6.66 -16.47 12.97
CA ASP A 120 -6.64 -15.03 12.72
C ASP A 120 -7.00 -14.25 14.00
N LEU A 121 -7.93 -14.78 14.81
CA LEU A 121 -8.32 -14.17 16.09
C LEU A 121 -7.21 -14.19 17.13
N GLN A 122 -6.28 -15.15 17.06
CA GLN A 122 -5.14 -15.21 17.98
C GLN A 122 -4.15 -14.06 17.76
N ASN A 123 -4.23 -13.35 16.64
CA ASN A 123 -3.36 -12.20 16.34
C ASN A 123 -3.93 -10.87 16.85
N ILE A 124 -5.18 -10.88 17.33
CA ILE A 124 -5.89 -9.72 17.86
C ILE A 124 -5.62 -9.55 19.36
N GLY A 125 -5.53 -8.31 19.83
CA GLY A 125 -5.34 -8.02 21.25
C GLY A 125 -5.32 -6.53 21.59
N PRO A 126 -5.27 -6.18 22.88
CA PRO A 126 -5.25 -4.79 23.31
C PRO A 126 -3.97 -4.10 22.84
N LEU A 127 -4.12 -3.02 22.06
CA LEU A 127 -3.01 -2.20 21.60
C LEU A 127 -2.99 -0.86 22.37
N PRO A 128 -1.97 -0.57 23.20
CA PRO A 128 -1.81 0.71 23.87
C PRO A 128 -1.68 1.85 22.87
N ASN A 129 -2.20 3.05 23.15
CA ASN A 129 -2.11 4.18 22.22
C ASN A 129 -0.71 4.82 22.16
N GLY A 130 0.04 4.79 23.27
CA GLY A 130 1.34 5.44 23.36
C GLY A 130 2.47 4.63 22.74
N VAL A 131 3.34 5.32 21.98
CA VAL A 131 4.52 4.72 21.34
C VAL A 131 5.49 4.07 22.34
N PRO A 132 5.80 4.69 23.51
CA PRO A 132 6.67 4.06 24.51
C PRO A 132 6.11 2.75 25.08
N GLU A 133 4.80 2.65 25.23
CA GLU A 133 4.12 1.46 25.72
C GLU A 133 4.10 0.38 24.64
N LYS A 134 3.82 0.74 23.39
CA LYS A 134 3.91 -0.18 22.23
C LYS A 134 5.30 -0.79 22.09
N ALA A 135 6.36 0.00 22.32
CA ALA A 135 7.75 -0.46 22.22
C ALA A 135 8.15 -1.51 23.26
N LYS A 136 7.39 -1.64 24.36
CA LYS A 136 7.62 -2.67 25.40
C LYS A 136 6.94 -3.99 25.07
N LEU A 137 6.03 -4.02 24.08
CA LEU A 137 5.33 -5.23 23.70
C LEU A 137 6.25 -6.16 22.91
N LYS A 138 6.15 -7.47 23.17
CA LYS A 138 6.88 -8.49 22.40
C LYS A 138 6.47 -8.51 20.92
N ARG A 139 5.22 -8.17 20.65
CA ARG A 139 4.66 -7.99 19.31
C ARG A 139 3.56 -6.94 19.35
N LEU A 140 3.28 -6.31 18.22
CA LEU A 140 2.11 -5.45 18.06
C LEU A 140 0.93 -6.32 17.62
N PRO A 141 -0.11 -6.52 18.47
CA PRO A 141 -1.33 -7.19 18.02
C PRO A 141 -2.13 -6.28 17.10
N TYR A 142 -2.99 -6.87 16.27
CA TYR A 142 -4.01 -6.14 15.54
C TYR A 142 -5.15 -5.73 16.48
N HIS A 143 -5.80 -4.63 16.14
CA HIS A 143 -6.94 -4.08 16.85
C HIS A 143 -8.17 -4.98 16.71
N ASP A 144 -8.43 -5.47 15.51
CA ASP A 144 -9.57 -6.34 15.23
C ASP A 144 -9.34 -7.26 14.02
N ALA A 145 -10.33 -8.13 13.75
CA ALA A 145 -10.24 -9.14 12.70
C ALA A 145 -10.21 -8.53 11.28
N GLY A 146 -10.81 -7.36 11.09
CA GLY A 146 -10.77 -6.66 9.81
C GLY A 146 -9.37 -6.17 9.49
N GLU A 147 -8.67 -5.59 10.47
CA GLU A 147 -7.27 -5.16 10.33
C GLU A 147 -6.34 -6.35 10.02
N GLU A 148 -6.47 -7.46 10.76
CA GLU A 148 -5.67 -8.66 10.53
C GLU A 148 -5.89 -9.23 9.12
N ILE A 149 -7.15 -9.39 8.70
CA ILE A 149 -7.46 -9.92 7.36
C ILE A 149 -7.00 -8.96 6.27
N ALA A 150 -7.15 -7.64 6.49
CA ALA A 150 -6.70 -6.65 5.53
C ALA A 150 -5.19 -6.73 5.32
N GLU A 151 -4.41 -6.77 6.40
CA GLU A 151 -2.95 -6.91 6.34
C GLU A 151 -2.53 -8.24 5.71
N LYS A 152 -3.18 -9.35 6.11
CA LYS A 152 -2.92 -10.69 5.56
C LYS A 152 -3.07 -10.76 4.04
N PHE A 153 -3.97 -9.97 3.45
CA PHE A 153 -4.18 -9.89 2.00
C PHE A 153 -3.68 -8.58 1.38
N HIS A 154 -2.75 -7.89 2.05
CA HIS A 154 -2.09 -6.65 1.59
C HIS A 154 -3.06 -5.53 1.19
N CYS A 155 -4.28 -5.50 1.74
CA CYS A 155 -5.31 -4.55 1.37
C CYS A 155 -5.61 -3.56 2.48
N ASP A 156 -6.26 -2.45 2.13
CA ASP A 156 -6.70 -1.45 3.12
C ASP A 156 -8.00 -1.91 3.79
N GLU A 157 -8.18 -1.69 5.09
CA GLU A 157 -9.41 -2.04 5.82
C GLU A 157 -10.67 -1.42 5.19
N LYS A 158 -10.55 -0.18 4.69
CA LYS A 158 -11.66 0.48 3.99
C LYS A 158 -12.03 -0.27 2.72
N PHE A 159 -11.03 -0.73 1.97
CA PHE A 159 -11.25 -1.49 0.74
C PHE A 159 -11.84 -2.87 1.03
N LEU A 160 -11.37 -3.55 2.08
CA LEU A 160 -11.98 -4.79 2.55
C LEU A 160 -13.48 -4.61 2.87
N GLY A 161 -13.84 -3.50 3.53
CA GLY A 161 -15.23 -3.14 3.82
C GLY A 161 -16.06 -2.80 2.56
N GLU A 162 -15.45 -2.16 1.56
CA GLU A 162 -16.10 -1.88 0.26
C GLU A 162 -16.40 -3.18 -0.51
N LEU A 163 -15.47 -4.15 -0.49
CA LEU A 163 -15.67 -5.45 -1.11
C LEU A 163 -16.72 -6.31 -0.38
N ASN A 164 -16.92 -6.07 0.91
CA ASN A 164 -17.79 -6.86 1.78
C ASN A 164 -18.81 -6.00 2.55
N PRO A 165 -19.84 -5.45 1.86
CA PRO A 165 -20.86 -4.66 2.52
C PRO A 165 -21.54 -5.41 3.66
N GLY A 166 -21.48 -4.86 4.88
CA GLY A 166 -22.08 -5.45 6.08
C GLY A 166 -21.18 -6.44 6.84
N LYS A 167 -19.95 -6.70 6.37
CA LYS A 167 -18.95 -7.54 7.05
C LYS A 167 -17.61 -6.81 7.16
N ASN A 168 -17.54 -5.84 8.08
CA ASN A 168 -16.41 -4.92 8.21
C ASN A 168 -15.83 -4.89 9.64
N GLY A 169 -14.51 -4.70 9.74
CA GLY A 169 -13.78 -4.53 11.00
C GLY A 169 -13.97 -5.71 11.96
N GLY A 170 -14.08 -5.38 13.26
CA GLY A 170 -14.28 -6.35 14.34
C GLY A 170 -15.63 -7.09 14.35
N ALA A 171 -16.52 -6.89 13.38
CA ALA A 171 -17.76 -7.67 13.27
C ALA A 171 -17.51 -9.10 12.76
N LEU A 172 -16.37 -9.34 12.11
CA LEU A 172 -15.98 -10.62 11.53
C LEU A 172 -15.77 -11.69 12.60
N LYS A 173 -16.33 -12.87 12.36
CA LYS A 173 -16.24 -14.05 13.22
C LYS A 173 -15.66 -15.24 12.48
N PRO A 174 -15.03 -16.19 13.18
CA PRO A 174 -14.62 -17.45 12.59
C PRO A 174 -15.76 -18.11 11.82
N GLY A 175 -15.48 -18.57 10.60
CA GLY A 175 -16.47 -19.13 9.68
C GLY A 175 -17.14 -18.12 8.75
N ASP A 176 -16.96 -16.81 8.96
CA ASP A 176 -17.46 -15.81 8.01
C ASP A 176 -16.68 -15.90 6.68
N GLN A 177 -17.42 -15.88 5.56
CA GLN A 177 -16.82 -15.73 4.24
C GLN A 177 -16.70 -14.25 3.87
N VAL A 178 -15.50 -13.85 3.47
CA VAL A 178 -15.15 -12.50 3.00
C VAL A 178 -14.41 -12.56 1.67
N ARG A 179 -14.75 -11.64 0.77
CA ARG A 179 -14.10 -11.45 -0.52
C ARG A 179 -12.84 -10.63 -0.33
N VAL A 180 -11.69 -11.17 -0.71
CA VAL A 180 -10.36 -10.54 -0.56
C VAL A 180 -9.59 -10.56 -1.87
N PRO A 181 -8.60 -9.67 -2.06
CA PRO A 181 -7.72 -9.74 -3.22
C PRO A 181 -6.91 -11.05 -3.28
N ASN A 182 -6.67 -11.55 -4.48
CA ASN A 182 -5.93 -12.78 -4.72
C ASN A 182 -4.41 -12.57 -4.73
N VAL A 183 -3.86 -12.31 -3.55
CA VAL A 183 -2.40 -12.23 -3.31
C VAL A 183 -1.92 -13.41 -2.48
N GLU A 184 -0.61 -13.61 -2.43
CA GLU A 184 0.00 -14.56 -1.49
C GLU A 184 -0.28 -14.08 -0.06
N PRO A 185 -1.02 -14.86 0.76
CA PRO A 185 -1.37 -14.43 2.11
C PRO A 185 -0.13 -14.29 2.97
N PHE A 186 -0.04 -13.20 3.72
CA PHE A 186 1.00 -13.03 4.71
C PHE A 186 0.64 -13.77 6.00
N GLU A 187 1.40 -14.83 6.32
CA GLU A 187 1.20 -15.59 7.54
C GLU A 187 2.18 -15.14 8.63
N LEU A 188 1.66 -14.48 9.66
CA LEU A 188 2.46 -14.07 10.82
C LEU A 188 3.18 -15.25 11.50
N GLY A 189 2.63 -16.46 11.40
CA GLY A 189 3.27 -17.67 11.93
C GLY A 189 4.67 -17.90 11.37
N ALA A 190 4.88 -17.61 10.08
CA ALA A 190 6.16 -17.82 9.40
C ALA A 190 7.25 -16.85 9.87
N VAL A 191 6.89 -15.72 10.49
CA VAL A 191 7.85 -14.68 10.89
C VAL A 191 8.18 -14.66 12.39
N LYS A 192 7.48 -15.43 13.21
CA LYS A 192 7.59 -15.39 14.68
C LYS A 192 8.96 -15.81 15.21
N ASP A 193 9.70 -16.63 14.46
CA ASP A 193 10.97 -17.21 14.88
C ASP A 193 12.22 -16.51 14.31
N LEU A 194 12.02 -15.40 13.60
CA LEU A 194 13.11 -14.68 12.95
C LEU A 194 13.84 -13.78 13.93
N LYS A 195 15.12 -14.09 14.14
CA LYS A 195 16.00 -13.23 14.93
C LYS A 195 16.43 -12.02 14.09
N PRO A 196 16.37 -10.79 14.64
CA PRO A 196 16.89 -9.61 13.95
C PRO A 196 18.34 -9.82 13.51
N GLY A 197 18.63 -9.64 12.22
CA GLY A 197 19.97 -9.83 11.65
C GLY A 197 20.31 -11.27 11.24
N SER A 198 19.35 -12.20 11.28
CA SER A 198 19.53 -13.50 10.61
C SER A 198 19.24 -13.34 9.13
N GLU A 199 20.30 -13.23 8.33
CA GLU A 199 20.22 -13.65 6.95
C GLU A 199 19.78 -15.11 6.98
N ILE A 200 18.58 -15.40 6.48
CA ILE A 200 18.20 -16.77 6.24
C ILE A 200 19.12 -17.22 5.11
N ALA A 201 20.18 -17.96 5.46
CA ALA A 201 20.86 -18.79 4.48
C ALA A 201 19.76 -19.69 3.88
N PRO A 202 19.62 -19.77 2.55
CA PRO A 202 18.61 -20.63 1.96
C PRO A 202 18.85 -22.03 2.49
N GLU A 203 17.93 -22.54 3.31
CA GLU A 203 17.90 -23.95 3.66
C GLU A 203 17.74 -24.68 2.32
N VAL A 204 18.81 -25.37 1.94
CA VAL A 204 18.86 -26.18 0.74
C VAL A 204 17.83 -27.28 0.96
N ALA A 205 16.64 -27.10 0.41
CA ALA A 205 15.61 -28.12 0.39
C ALA A 205 16.05 -29.22 -0.57
N ASN A 206 16.89 -30.13 -0.08
CA ASN A 206 17.14 -31.46 -0.64
C ASN A 206 17.84 -32.33 0.42
N ASP A 207 17.08 -32.79 1.41
CA ASP A 207 17.43 -33.98 2.19
C ASP A 207 16.26 -34.97 2.08
N ILE A 208 16.38 -35.92 1.14
CA ILE A 208 15.62 -37.18 1.17
C ILE A 208 16.61 -38.27 1.62
N PRO A 209 16.31 -39.06 2.67
CA PRO A 209 17.25 -40.03 3.22
C PRO A 209 17.46 -41.31 2.38
N ASP A 210 18.72 -41.76 2.41
CA ASP A 210 19.31 -43.12 2.29
C ASP A 210 19.08 -44.01 1.04
N GLU A 211 20.14 -44.15 0.22
CA GLU A 211 20.85 -45.42 -0.07
C GLU A 211 22.22 -45.15 -0.79
N PRO A 212 23.20 -46.08 -0.79
CA PRO A 212 24.56 -45.77 -0.31
C PRO A 212 25.64 -45.46 -1.37
N GLU A 213 26.62 -44.66 -0.89
CA GLU A 213 28.05 -44.60 -1.21
C GLU A 213 28.54 -44.29 -2.64
N GLN A 214 28.97 -43.04 -2.84
CA GLN A 214 30.29 -42.76 -3.43
C GLN A 214 30.87 -41.43 -2.93
N LYS A 215 32.07 -41.51 -2.33
CA LYS A 215 32.90 -40.39 -1.85
C LYS A 215 33.84 -39.89 -3.00
N PRO A 216 34.47 -38.72 -2.86
CA PRO A 216 34.25 -37.55 -3.71
C PRO A 216 35.41 -37.25 -4.67
N ASP A 217 35.12 -36.83 -5.89
CA ASP A 217 36.12 -36.12 -6.71
C ASP A 217 35.87 -34.62 -6.65
N ALA A 218 36.88 -33.93 -6.10
CA ALA A 218 36.94 -32.52 -5.90
C ALA A 218 37.26 -31.82 -7.23
N THR A 219 36.24 -31.33 -7.95
CA THR A 219 36.35 -30.12 -8.79
C THR A 219 34.94 -29.61 -9.09
N GLY A 220 34.47 -28.64 -8.30
CA GLY A 220 33.22 -27.94 -8.54
C GLY A 220 33.43 -26.47 -8.24
N GLU A 221 33.47 -25.66 -9.29
CA GLU A 221 33.64 -24.21 -9.26
C GLU A 221 32.59 -23.57 -8.32
N PRO A 222 32.95 -22.55 -7.53
CA PRO A 222 31.96 -21.84 -6.72
C PRO A 222 30.99 -21.12 -7.66
N ALA A 223 29.71 -21.50 -7.61
CA ALA A 223 28.63 -20.76 -8.22
C ALA A 223 28.74 -19.29 -7.79
N THR A 224 29.00 -18.39 -8.73
CA THR A 224 29.04 -16.95 -8.52
C THR A 224 27.74 -16.49 -7.90
N ALA A 225 27.76 -16.18 -6.61
CA ALA A 225 26.69 -15.45 -5.94
C ALA A 225 26.46 -14.13 -6.71
N ALA A 226 25.31 -14.01 -7.37
CA ALA A 226 24.94 -12.77 -8.03
C ALA A 226 24.97 -11.64 -7.00
N LYS A 227 25.68 -10.55 -7.30
CA LYS A 227 25.82 -9.40 -6.38
C LYS A 227 24.46 -8.71 -6.26
N MET A 228 23.71 -9.05 -5.23
CA MET A 228 22.48 -8.37 -4.87
C MET A 228 22.80 -7.05 -4.17
N SER A 229 22.10 -5.97 -4.51
CA SER A 229 22.20 -4.68 -3.82
C SER A 229 20.84 -4.06 -3.58
N VAL A 230 20.70 -3.36 -2.45
CA VAL A 230 19.46 -2.66 -2.08
C VAL A 230 19.73 -1.15 -2.12
N LYS A 231 18.89 -0.40 -2.85
CA LYS A 231 18.99 1.06 -2.96
C LYS A 231 17.66 1.70 -2.57
N VAL A 232 17.72 2.73 -1.74
CA VAL A 232 16.53 3.50 -1.33
C VAL A 232 16.54 4.86 -2.03
N ASP A 233 15.51 5.13 -2.81
CA ASP A 233 15.25 6.43 -3.41
C ASP A 233 14.30 7.23 -2.51
N VAL A 234 14.88 8.19 -1.79
CA VAL A 234 14.18 9.08 -0.86
C VAL A 234 13.27 10.09 -1.57
N LYS A 235 13.49 10.37 -2.87
CA LYS A 235 12.65 11.30 -3.62
C LYS A 235 11.35 10.64 -4.03
N THR A 236 11.41 9.37 -4.38
CA THR A 236 10.24 8.60 -4.82
C THR A 236 9.64 7.76 -3.69
N ASN A 237 10.30 7.66 -2.53
CA ASN A 237 9.93 6.81 -1.40
C ASN A 237 9.83 5.33 -1.81
N MET A 238 10.79 4.88 -2.62
CA MET A 238 10.86 3.50 -3.13
C MET A 238 12.19 2.87 -2.75
N LEU A 239 12.16 1.63 -2.28
CA LEU A 239 13.30 0.76 -2.13
C LEU A 239 13.34 -0.17 -3.34
N GLY A 240 14.46 -0.21 -4.06
CA GLY A 240 14.71 -1.14 -5.16
C GLY A 240 15.74 -2.20 -4.75
N VAL A 241 15.47 -3.44 -5.13
CA VAL A 241 16.42 -4.56 -5.03
C VAL A 241 16.98 -4.83 -6.42
N PHE A 242 18.30 -4.90 -6.53
CA PHE A 242 19.01 -4.99 -7.79
C PHE A 242 19.88 -6.25 -7.83
N GLU A 243 19.89 -6.91 -8.98
CA GLU A 243 20.86 -7.94 -9.36
C GLU A 243 21.75 -7.33 -10.46
N GLY A 244 22.98 -6.97 -10.09
CA GLY A 244 23.81 -6.10 -10.93
C GLY A 244 23.14 -4.73 -11.16
N ASP A 245 22.88 -4.38 -12.42
CA ASP A 245 22.19 -3.14 -12.80
C ASP A 245 20.68 -3.31 -13.04
N LYS A 246 20.18 -4.56 -13.00
CA LYS A 246 18.76 -4.86 -13.23
C LYS A 246 18.00 -4.79 -11.90
N ILE A 247 16.92 -4.03 -11.87
CA ILE A 247 15.97 -4.06 -10.75
C ILE A 247 15.14 -5.34 -10.82
N ILE A 248 15.05 -6.06 -9.71
CA ILE A 248 14.31 -7.33 -9.60
C ILE A 248 13.08 -7.22 -8.69
N ALA A 249 13.07 -6.23 -7.79
CA ALA A 249 11.95 -5.94 -6.91
C ALA A 249 11.92 -4.47 -6.49
N ALA A 250 10.74 -3.95 -6.17
CA ALA A 250 10.57 -2.60 -5.66
C ALA A 250 9.46 -2.54 -4.60
N TYR A 251 9.70 -1.79 -3.51
CA TYR A 251 8.76 -1.68 -2.41
C TYR A 251 8.64 -0.22 -1.94
N PRO A 252 7.43 0.26 -1.61
CA PRO A 252 7.28 1.56 -0.99
C PRO A 252 7.86 1.56 0.43
N VAL A 253 8.55 2.65 0.77
CA VAL A 253 9.14 2.84 2.09
C VAL A 253 8.81 4.22 2.63
N THR A 254 8.63 4.31 3.95
CA THR A 254 8.54 5.61 4.63
C THR A 254 9.89 5.92 5.26
N VAL A 255 10.46 7.08 4.95
CA VAL A 255 11.74 7.54 5.52
C VAL A 255 11.45 8.50 6.67
N GLY A 256 11.80 8.10 7.89
CA GLY A 256 11.64 8.94 9.09
C GLY A 256 12.51 10.20 9.04
N SER A 257 12.03 11.31 9.59
CA SER A 257 12.69 12.62 9.54
C SER A 257 13.90 12.78 10.48
N GLY A 258 14.47 11.70 11.00
CA GLY A 258 15.65 11.71 11.85
C GLY A 258 16.08 10.28 12.19
N ALA A 259 17.32 9.94 11.86
CA ALA A 259 17.93 8.60 11.94
C ALA A 259 17.41 7.59 10.89
N ARG A 260 18.38 6.92 10.25
CA ARG A 260 18.25 5.97 9.12
C ARG A 260 17.48 4.70 9.52
N THR A 261 16.19 4.86 9.78
CA THR A 261 15.26 3.76 10.04
C THR A 261 14.24 3.74 8.90
N PHE A 262 14.18 2.60 8.21
CA PHE A 262 13.29 2.38 7.08
C PHE A 262 12.22 1.41 7.52
N THR A 263 10.96 1.82 7.41
CA THR A 263 9.84 0.90 7.56
C THR A 263 9.37 0.55 6.15
N CYS A 264 9.58 -0.71 5.76
CA CYS A 264 9.00 -1.27 4.55
C CYS A 264 7.54 -1.62 4.84
N CYS A 265 6.61 -1.27 3.93
CA CYS A 265 5.20 -1.67 4.04
C CYS A 265 4.98 -3.18 3.90
N ARG A 266 6.03 -3.94 3.56
CA ARG A 266 6.05 -5.40 3.55
C ARG A 266 7.07 -5.87 4.60
N PRO A 267 6.77 -6.87 5.43
CA PRO A 267 7.80 -7.55 6.20
C PRO A 267 8.88 -8.04 5.22
N VAL A 268 10.13 -7.70 5.51
CA VAL A 268 11.32 -7.70 4.62
C VAL A 268 11.58 -9.02 3.87
N GLN A 269 10.86 -10.10 4.18
CA GLN A 269 11.14 -11.44 3.69
C GLN A 269 10.48 -11.87 2.39
N THR A 270 9.41 -11.25 1.93
CA THR A 270 8.86 -11.69 0.64
C THR A 270 9.74 -11.24 -0.54
N ALA A 271 10.62 -10.26 -0.33
CA ALA A 271 11.73 -9.96 -1.24
C ALA A 271 12.74 -11.13 -1.35
N GLN A 272 12.82 -11.99 -0.32
CA GLN A 272 13.64 -13.21 -0.34
C GLN A 272 12.89 -14.41 -0.91
N SER A 273 11.57 -14.53 -0.70
CA SER A 273 10.77 -15.62 -1.31
C SER A 273 10.62 -15.48 -2.82
N ALA A 274 10.61 -14.25 -3.33
CA ALA A 274 10.74 -13.90 -4.76
C ALA A 274 11.97 -14.51 -5.46
N LEU A 275 13.04 -14.75 -4.70
CA LEU A 275 14.29 -15.31 -5.20
C LEU A 275 14.31 -16.84 -5.19
N SER A 276 13.36 -17.47 -4.50
CA SER A 276 13.22 -18.93 -4.44
C SER A 276 12.33 -19.48 -5.56
N GLY A 277 11.33 -18.70 -6.02
CA GLY A 277 10.32 -19.14 -6.99
C GLY A 277 10.65 -18.95 -8.48
N SER A 278 11.85 -18.48 -8.83
CA SER A 278 12.28 -18.32 -10.23
C SER A 278 13.39 -19.30 -10.59
N ARG A 279 13.06 -20.59 -10.58
CA ARG A 279 13.72 -21.61 -11.41
C ARG A 279 12.66 -22.46 -12.09
#